data_AF-A0A2N6DLK1-F1
#
_entry.id   AF-A0A2N6DLK1-F1
#
_cell.length_a   1.000
_cell.length_b   1.000
_cell.length_c   1.000
_cell.angle_alpha   90.00
_cell.angle_beta   90.00
_cell.angle_gamma   90.00
#
_symmetry.space_group_name_H-M   'P 1'
#
loop_
_entity.id
_entity.type
_entity.pdbx_description
1 polymer ?
#
loop_
_entity_poly.entity_id
_entity_poly.type
_entity_poly.pdbx_seq_one_letter_code
_entity_poly.pdbx_strand_id
1 'polypeptide(L)' 'MIEQQFIGELAQIVGKENTSTAKADLICYSYDATQQQFLPDVVIHPKSAEEISRILQLANRERVPVFPRGAGS' A
#
# COMPACT_ATOMS: atom_id res chain seq x y z
N MET A 1 11.97 4.41 -3.31
CA MET A 1 12.06 4.02 -1.89
C MET A 1 11.31 5.04 -1.09
N ILE A 2 10.21 4.62 -0.51
CA ILE A 2 9.35 5.46 0.32
C ILE A 2 10.02 5.71 1.68
N GLU A 3 9.76 6.85 2.28
CA GLU A 3 10.33 7.19 3.59
C GLU A 3 9.71 6.35 4.70
N GLN A 4 10.52 5.95 5.69
CA GLN A 4 10.03 5.15 6.83
C GLN A 4 8.97 5.90 7.66
N GLN A 5 9.04 7.23 7.69
CA GLN A 5 8.02 8.06 8.32
C GLN A 5 6.65 7.87 7.67
N PHE A 6 6.59 7.84 6.34
CA PHE A 6 5.36 7.63 5.59
C PHE A 6 4.71 6.28 5.89
N ILE A 7 5.51 5.21 5.99
CA ILE A 7 5.04 3.88 6.39
C ILE A 7 4.50 3.91 7.82
N GLY A 8 5.15 4.65 8.72
CA GLY A 8 4.68 4.87 10.08
C GLY A 8 3.32 5.56 10.14
N GLU A 9 3.11 6.60 9.34
CA GLU A 9 1.82 7.31 9.25
C GLU A 9 0.72 6.40 8.66
N LEU A 10 1.04 5.59 7.65
CA LEU A 10 0.11 4.57 7.15
C LEU A 10 -0.29 3.57 8.24
N ALA A 11 0.68 3.07 9.01
CA ALA A 11 0.43 2.16 10.11
C ALA A 11 -0.40 2.80 11.25
N GLN A 12 -0.35 4.13 11.43
CA GLN A 12 -1.25 4.84 12.34
C GLN A 12 -2.69 4.91 11.83
N ILE A 13 -2.90 4.90 10.51
CA ILE A 13 -4.24 4.93 9.90
C ILE A 13 -4.89 3.54 9.97
N VAL A 14 -4.17 2.49 9.56
CA VAL A 14 -4.74 1.14 9.39
C VAL A 14 -4.30 0.12 10.43
N GLY A 15 -3.33 0.43 11.28
CA GLY A 15 -2.69 -0.55 12.17
C GLY A 15 -1.48 -1.25 11.54
N LYS A 16 -0.56 -1.72 12.39
CA LYS A 16 0.69 -2.36 11.95
C LYS A 16 0.44 -3.69 11.24
N GLU A 17 -0.58 -4.42 11.67
CA GLU A 17 -0.96 -5.71 11.11
C GLU A 17 -1.57 -5.59 9.70
N ASN A 18 -2.01 -4.38 9.31
CA ASN A 18 -2.55 -4.09 7.99
C ASN A 18 -1.57 -3.28 7.12
N THR A 19 -0.30 -3.20 7.53
CA THR A 19 0.79 -2.51 6.83
C THR A 19 1.95 -3.48 6.60
N SER A 20 2.12 -3.97 5.38
CA SER A 20 3.18 -4.94 5.06
C SER A 20 4.29 -4.36 4.20
N THR A 21 5.52 -4.60 4.65
CA THR A 21 6.77 -4.43 3.88
C THR A 21 7.51 -5.76 3.72
N ALA A 22 6.86 -6.88 4.07
CA ALA A 22 7.46 -8.20 3.96
C ALA A 22 7.69 -8.54 2.49
N LYS A 23 8.91 -9.00 2.16
CA LYS A 23 9.30 -9.28 0.77
C LYS A 23 8.34 -10.23 0.05
N ALA A 24 7.79 -11.22 0.76
CA ALA A 24 6.81 -12.15 0.21
C ALA A 24 5.54 -11.42 -0.27
N ASP A 25 4.98 -10.54 0.57
CA ASP A 25 3.79 -9.77 0.22
C ASP A 25 4.08 -8.82 -0.95
N LEU A 26 5.21 -8.08 -0.90
CA LEU A 26 5.57 -7.18 -2.00
C LEU A 26 5.66 -7.93 -3.35
N ILE A 27 6.20 -9.16 -3.36
CA ILE A 27 6.24 -10.00 -4.56
C ILE A 27 4.83 -10.40 -5.00
N CYS A 28 3.98 -10.89 -4.09
CA CYS A 28 2.60 -11.28 -4.41
C CYS A 28 1.80 -10.14 -5.06
N TYR A 29 2.07 -8.91 -4.63
CA TYR A 29 1.40 -7.70 -5.12
C TYR A 29 2.12 -7.02 -6.29
N SER A 30 3.22 -7.58 -6.79
CA SER A 30 4.04 -6.97 -7.85
C SER A 30 3.59 -7.28 -9.28
N TYR A 31 2.69 -8.22 -9.50
CA TYR A 31 2.27 -8.66 -10.84
C TYR A 31 0.76 -8.91 -10.91
N ASP A 32 0.23 -8.91 -12.12
CA ASP A 32 -1.15 -9.28 -12.46
C ASP A 32 -1.19 -10.02 -13.82
N ALA A 33 -2.39 -10.18 -14.40
CA ALA A 33 -2.59 -10.88 -15.67
C ALA A 33 -1.88 -10.22 -16.88
N THR A 34 -1.35 -9.01 -16.76
CA THR A 34 -0.55 -8.35 -17.80
C THR A 34 0.83 -8.97 -17.99
N GLN A 35 1.26 -9.84 -17.07
CA GLN A 35 2.61 -10.43 -17.01
C GLN A 35 3.74 -9.41 -16.81
N GLN A 36 3.41 -8.15 -16.51
CA GLN A 36 4.39 -7.16 -16.08
C GLN A 36 4.60 -7.26 -14.57
N GLN A 37 5.81 -6.92 -14.11
CA GLN A 37 6.15 -6.97 -12.70
C GLN A 37 6.81 -5.67 -12.23
N PHE A 38 6.23 -5.07 -11.20
CA PHE A 38 6.74 -3.86 -10.54
C PHE A 38 6.60 -4.01 -9.03
N LEU A 39 7.73 -4.01 -8.31
CA LEU A 39 7.73 -4.24 -6.87
C LEU A 39 7.23 -2.97 -6.13
N PRO A 40 6.16 -3.05 -5.31
CA PRO A 40 5.74 -1.94 -4.48
C PRO A 40 6.68 -1.73 -3.28
N ASP A 41 6.70 -0.51 -2.72
CA ASP A 41 7.43 -0.21 -1.48
C ASP A 41 6.68 -0.67 -0.22
N VAL A 42 5.33 -0.70 -0.26
CA VAL A 42 4.46 -1.08 0.86
C VAL A 42 3.10 -1.58 0.34
N VAL A 43 2.49 -2.51 1.07
CA VAL A 43 1.15 -3.04 0.81
C VAL A 43 0.25 -2.73 2.01
N ILE A 44 -0.93 -2.16 1.76
CA ILE A 44 -1.88 -1.72 2.79
C ILE A 44 -3.21 -2.45 2.65
N HIS A 45 -3.81 -2.88 3.77
CA HIS A 45 -5.08 -3.60 3.81
C HIS A 45 -6.12 -2.82 4.64
N PRO A 46 -6.72 -1.75 4.08
CA PRO A 46 -7.70 -0.94 4.81
C PRO A 46 -9.00 -1.71 5.03
N LYS A 47 -9.68 -1.44 6.14
CA LYS A 47 -10.91 -2.11 6.58
C LYS A 47 -12.16 -1.23 6.44
N SER A 48 -12.00 0.06 6.14
CA SER A 48 -13.13 0.98 5.95
C SER A 48 -12.87 2.05 4.88
N ALA A 49 -13.94 2.67 4.42
CA ALA A 49 -13.87 3.80 3.49
C ALA A 49 -13.16 5.02 4.11
N GLU A 50 -13.29 5.21 5.42
CA GLU A 50 -12.62 6.28 6.17
C GLU A 50 -11.10 6.07 6.22
N GLU A 51 -10.64 4.83 6.39
CA GLU A 51 -9.21 4.50 6.27
C GLU A 51 -8.69 4.76 4.86
N ILE A 52 -9.42 4.33 3.84
CA ILE A 52 -9.07 4.59 2.43
C ILE A 52 -8.94 6.09 2.17
N SER A 53 -9.93 6.88 2.61
CA SER A 53 -9.91 8.34 2.45
C SER A 53 -8.68 8.97 3.10
N ARG A 54 -8.33 8.55 4.33
CA ARG A 54 -7.13 9.04 5.03
C ARG A 54 -5.83 8.64 4.33
N ILE A 55 -5.73 7.40 3.81
CA ILE A 55 -4.58 6.94 3.02
C ILE A 55 -4.40 7.81 1.77
N LEU A 56 -5.48 8.06 1.02
CA LEU A 56 -5.41 8.84 -0.22
C LEU A 56 -5.04 10.30 0.07
N GLN A 57 -5.53 10.89 1.15
CA GLN A 57 -5.12 12.24 1.57
C GLN A 57 -3.63 12.31 1.92
N LEU A 58 -3.13 11.34 2.69
CA LEU A 58 -1.71 11.23 3.04
C LEU A 58 -0.84 11.03 1.80
N ALA A 59 -1.20 10.10 0.92
CA ALA A 59 -0.47 9.83 -0.32
C ALA A 59 -0.45 11.05 -1.25
N ASN A 60 -1.56 11.78 -1.37
CA ASN A 60 -1.62 13.00 -2.17
C ASN A 60 -0.72 14.10 -1.60
N ARG A 61 -0.67 14.27 -0.28
CA ARG A 61 0.21 15.24 0.40
C ARG A 61 1.68 14.97 0.10
N GLU A 62 2.10 13.71 0.18
CA GLU A 62 3.49 13.28 -0.05
C GLU A 62 3.80 12.95 -1.52
N ARG A 63 2.82 13.12 -2.42
CA ARG A 63 2.91 12.79 -3.86
C ARG A 63 3.33 11.34 -4.13
N VAL A 64 2.83 10.42 -3.31
CA VAL A 64 3.04 8.98 -3.46
C VAL A 64 1.93 8.41 -4.37
N PRO A 65 2.27 7.67 -5.43
CA PRO A 65 1.29 7.00 -6.25
C PRO A 65 0.63 5.83 -5.50
N VAL A 66 -0.67 5.66 -5.67
CA VAL A 66 -1.46 4.58 -5.04
C VAL A 66 -2.06 3.71 -6.13
N PHE A 67 -1.88 2.39 -6.01
CA PHE A 67 -2.40 1.40 -6.94
C PHE A 67 -3.47 0.56 -6.23
N PRO A 68 -4.77 0.86 -6.39
CA PRO A 68 -5.82 0.04 -5.80
C PRO A 68 -5.82 -1.34 -6.46
N ARG A 69 -5.94 -2.39 -5.66
CA ARG A 69 -5.99 -3.76 -6.13
C ARG A 69 -7.04 -4.56 -5.38
N GLY A 70 -7.86 -5.29 -6.15
CA GLY A 70 -8.80 -6.29 -5.63
C GLY A 70 -8.11 -7.65 -5.46
N ALA A 71 -8.72 -8.71 -5.99
CA ALA A 71 -8.18 -10.08 -5.87
C ALA A 71 -6.89 -10.33 -6.68
N GLY A 72 -6.66 -9.58 -7.76
CA GLY A 72 -5.51 -9.80 -8.64
C GLY A 72 -5.59 -11.08 -9.49
N SER A 73 -6.82 -11.52 -9.82
CA SER A 73 -7.15 -12.60 -10.75
C SER A 73 -7.35 -12.11 -12.17
#